data_AF-A0A7N2MHJ1-F1
#
_entry.id   AF-A0A7N2MHJ1-F1
#
_cell.length_a   1.000
_cell.length_b   1.000
_cell.length_c   1.000
_cell.angle_alpha   90.00
_cell.angle_beta   90.00
_cell.angle_gamma   90.00
#
_symmetry.space_group_name_H-M   'P 1'
#
loop_
_entity.id
_entity.type
_entity.pdbx_description
1 polymer ?
#
loop_
_entity_poly.entity_id
_entity_poly.type
_entity_poly.pdbx_seq_one_letter_code
_entity_poly.pdbx_strand_id
1 'polypeptide(L)'
;MERPSEAEKARTTRRVALAAKNKREGVLCLYPHPPTGHKSLALPPLQHPKPTRSSVPSRPGEVKLALAAVAVDLNVRLRLADMPPTMQELAFRHTRSLLDSSPNTKKPSPTHLAMCLKKEFDAIYGPAWHCIVGKSFGSFVTHSTGGFVYFSIDKFSFLLFKTVVRPVKSPPLLLKLNK
;
A
#
# COMPACT_ATOMS: atom_id res chain seq x y z
N MET A 1 -19.38 -45.20 9.53
CA MET A 1 -19.69 -44.03 8.67
C MET A 1 -20.85 -43.29 9.30
N GLU A 2 -20.55 -42.31 10.16
CA GLU A 2 -21.55 -41.50 10.85
C GLU A 2 -22.15 -40.48 9.87
N ARG A 3 -23.48 -40.43 9.76
CA ARG A 3 -24.20 -39.45 8.93
C ARG A 3 -24.25 -38.11 9.67
N PRO A 4 -23.77 -36.99 9.08
CA PRO A 4 -23.83 -35.68 9.73
C PRO A 4 -25.28 -35.22 9.96
N SER A 5 -25.54 -34.64 11.14
CA SER A 5 -26.85 -34.11 11.53
C SER A 5 -27.29 -32.91 10.69
N GLU A 6 -28.60 -32.72 10.53
CA GLU A 6 -29.21 -31.62 9.75
C GLU A 6 -28.75 -30.22 10.19
N ALA A 7 -28.43 -30.06 11.48
CA ALA A 7 -27.92 -28.83 12.07
C ALA A 7 -26.51 -28.45 11.54
N GLU A 8 -25.70 -29.43 11.15
CA GLU A 8 -24.35 -29.20 10.63
C GLU A 8 -24.36 -28.81 9.15
N LYS A 9 -25.32 -29.32 8.37
CA LYS A 9 -25.63 -28.81 7.03
C LYS A 9 -26.06 -27.35 7.09
N ALA A 10 -26.93 -26.97 8.02
CA ALA A 10 -27.40 -25.59 8.16
C ALA A 10 -26.28 -24.58 8.53
N ARG A 11 -25.28 -25.02 9.30
CA ARG A 11 -24.14 -24.18 9.72
C ARG A 11 -23.13 -23.94 8.58
N THR A 12 -22.93 -24.95 7.73
CA THR A 12 -22.09 -24.85 6.54
C THR A 12 -22.73 -23.96 5.48
N THR A 13 -24.03 -24.08 5.22
CA THR A 13 -24.73 -23.22 4.26
C THR A 13 -24.71 -21.74 4.67
N ARG A 14 -24.75 -21.43 5.98
CA ARG A 14 -24.57 -20.05 6.49
C ARG A 14 -23.17 -19.49 6.27
N ARG A 15 -22.11 -20.31 6.27
CA ARG A 15 -20.73 -19.87 5.98
C ARG A 15 -20.51 -19.57 4.50
N VAL A 16 -21.21 -20.26 3.59
CA VAL A 16 -21.12 -20.00 2.15
C VAL A 16 -21.95 -18.76 1.74
N ALA A 17 -23.08 -18.49 2.42
CA ALA A 17 -23.93 -17.34 2.10
C ALA A 17 -23.39 -15.98 2.59
N LEU A 18 -22.52 -15.95 3.61
CA LEU A 18 -21.94 -14.69 4.12
C LEU A 18 -20.70 -14.23 3.30
N ALA A 19 -20.11 -15.12 2.50
CA ALA A 19 -18.99 -14.80 1.61
C ALA A 19 -19.43 -14.16 0.27
N ALA A 20 -20.73 -14.18 -0.05
CA ALA A 20 -21.26 -13.69 -1.32
C ALA A 20 -21.88 -12.27 -1.27
N LYS A 21 -21.87 -11.60 -0.11
CA LYS A 21 -22.59 -10.33 0.09
C LYS A 21 -21.73 -9.07 0.18
N ASN A 22 -20.43 -9.13 -0.13
CA ASN A 22 -19.55 -7.96 -0.12
C ASN A 22 -18.90 -7.67 -1.47
N LYS A 23 -19.64 -7.94 -2.55
CA LYS A 23 -19.32 -7.51 -3.91
C LYS A 23 -20.39 -6.50 -4.31
N ARG A 24 -19.93 -5.29 -4.65
CA ARG A 24 -20.69 -4.05 -4.87
C ARG A 24 -20.87 -3.26 -3.58
N GLU A 25 -19.86 -2.46 -3.24
CA GLU A 25 -20.04 -1.02 -3.12
C GLU A 25 -18.76 -0.38 -3.68
N GLY A 26 -18.90 0.15 -4.90
CA GLY A 26 -17.90 1.01 -5.47
C GLY A 26 -17.95 2.34 -4.72
N VAL A 27 -16.84 2.69 -4.08
CA VAL A 27 -16.60 4.08 -3.71
C VAL A 27 -16.37 4.84 -5.01
N LEU A 28 -17.46 5.31 -5.62
CA LEU A 28 -17.42 6.45 -6.51
C LEU A 28 -17.01 7.64 -5.63
N CYS A 29 -15.82 8.20 -5.86
CA CYS A 29 -15.53 9.56 -5.45
C CYS A 29 -16.42 10.50 -6.26
N LEU A 30 -17.63 10.76 -5.76
CA LEU A 30 -18.49 11.83 -6.27
C LEU A 30 -17.89 13.16 -5.81
N TYR A 31 -17.21 13.86 -6.72
CA TYR A 31 -16.87 15.26 -6.54
C TYR A 31 -18.16 16.11 -6.61
N PRO A 32 -18.44 16.99 -5.64
CA PRO A 32 -19.55 17.94 -5.76
C PRO A 32 -19.22 19.03 -6.79
N HIS A 33 -20.09 19.24 -7.77
CA HIS A 33 -20.11 20.46 -8.57
C HIS A 33 -20.74 21.61 -7.77
N PRO A 34 -20.20 22.84 -7.85
CA PRO A 34 -20.80 24.00 -7.20
C PRO A 34 -21.92 24.62 -8.06
N PRO A 35 -22.98 25.17 -7.44
CA PRO A 35 -24.03 25.90 -8.15
C PRO A 35 -23.57 27.31 -8.52
N THR A 36 -23.92 27.74 -9.74
CA THR A 36 -23.68 29.07 -10.28
C THR A 36 -24.67 30.10 -9.77
N GLY A 37 -24.15 31.27 -9.40
CA GLY A 37 -24.86 32.54 -9.37
C GLY A 37 -25.17 33.06 -7.97
N HIS A 38 -24.54 34.16 -7.58
CA HIS A 38 -25.21 35.37 -7.07
C HIS A 38 -24.19 36.53 -6.88
N LYS A 39 -24.47 37.61 -7.61
CA LYS A 39 -24.18 39.06 -7.45
C LYS A 39 -23.00 39.53 -6.59
N SER A 40 -22.15 40.34 -7.22
CA SER A 40 -21.00 41.06 -6.69
C SER A 40 -21.38 42.16 -5.69
N LEU A 41 -20.83 42.08 -4.48
CA LEU A 41 -20.66 43.20 -3.56
C LEU A 41 -19.16 43.35 -3.31
N ALA A 42 -18.61 44.51 -3.66
CA ALA A 42 -17.18 44.81 -3.50
C ALA A 42 -16.83 44.92 -2.01
N LEU A 43 -15.95 44.03 -1.55
CA LEU A 43 -15.29 44.11 -0.25
C LEU A 43 -14.05 45.03 -0.35
N PRO A 44 -13.70 45.77 0.71
CA PRO A 44 -12.47 46.57 0.75
C PRO A 44 -11.22 45.68 0.65
N PRO A 45 -10.05 46.22 0.23
CA PRO A 45 -8.86 45.41 -0.03
C PRO A 45 -8.38 44.72 1.25
N LEU A 46 -8.58 43.40 1.33
CA LEU A 46 -7.90 42.59 2.33
C LEU A 46 -6.42 42.56 1.96
N GLN A 47 -5.57 43.03 2.87
CA GLN A 47 -4.13 42.78 2.82
C GLN A 47 -3.92 41.27 2.91
N HIS A 48 -3.67 40.62 1.79
CA HIS A 48 -3.29 39.23 1.76
C HIS A 48 -1.92 39.07 2.43
N PRO A 49 -1.73 38.14 3.39
CA PRO A 49 -0.42 37.55 3.56
C PRO A 49 -0.06 36.91 2.23
N LYS A 50 1.06 37.36 1.64
CA LYS A 50 1.65 36.85 0.41
C LYS A 50 1.57 35.31 0.44
N PRO A 51 1.03 34.62 -0.59
CA PRO A 51 1.03 33.17 -0.59
C PRO A 51 2.48 32.73 -0.49
N THR A 52 2.83 32.13 0.65
CA THR A 52 4.11 31.47 0.85
C THR A 52 4.15 30.38 -0.21
N ARG A 53 4.93 30.64 -1.24
CA ARG A 53 5.32 29.73 -2.31
C ARG A 53 5.52 28.35 -1.67
N SER A 54 4.58 27.42 -1.89
CA SER A 54 4.83 26.01 -1.66
C SER A 54 5.90 25.62 -2.68
N SER A 55 7.15 25.83 -2.28
CA SER A 55 8.31 25.50 -3.07
C SER A 55 8.30 23.98 -3.20
N VAL A 56 7.76 23.50 -4.32
CA VAL A 56 8.05 22.14 -4.77
C VAL A 56 9.57 22.02 -4.75
N PRO A 57 10.14 21.09 -3.97
CA PRO A 57 11.57 21.00 -3.79
C PRO A 57 12.20 20.72 -5.16
N SER A 58 12.89 21.72 -5.68
CA SER A 58 13.39 21.73 -7.06
C SER A 58 14.84 21.23 -7.14
N ARG A 59 15.48 21.03 -5.99
CA ARG A 59 16.87 20.55 -5.89
C ARG A 59 16.90 19.13 -5.35
N PRO A 60 17.70 18.22 -5.94
CA PRO A 60 17.83 16.82 -5.47
C PRO A 60 18.20 16.68 -3.98
N GLY A 61 18.97 17.63 -3.44
CA GLY A 61 19.36 17.64 -2.02
C GLY A 61 18.20 17.98 -1.07
N GLU A 62 17.30 18.86 -1.51
CA GLU A 62 16.13 19.28 -0.72
C GLU A 62 15.12 18.14 -0.57
N VAL A 63 14.92 17.36 -1.64
CA VAL A 63 14.04 16.18 -1.62
C VAL A 63 14.55 15.12 -0.64
N LYS A 64 15.86 14.91 -0.56
CA LYS A 64 16.47 13.96 0.41
C LYS A 64 16.30 14.44 1.85
N LEU A 65 16.45 15.75 2.09
CA LEU A 65 16.28 16.33 3.42
C LEU A 65 14.81 16.26 3.88
N ALA A 66 13.87 16.55 2.97
CA ALA A 66 12.44 16.39 3.23
C ALA A 66 12.07 14.94 3.56
N LEU A 67 12.60 13.97 2.80
CA LEU A 67 12.39 12.56 3.09
C LEU A 67 12.97 12.15 4.45
N ALA A 68 14.16 12.65 4.80
CA ALA A 68 14.78 12.39 6.09
C ALA A 68 13.92 12.94 7.25
N ALA A 69 13.37 14.15 7.11
CA ALA A 69 12.45 14.72 8.08
C ALA A 69 11.19 13.84 8.24
N VAL A 70 10.56 13.43 7.13
CA VAL A 70 9.41 12.51 7.18
C VAL A 70 9.77 11.18 7.84
N ALA A 71 10.95 10.64 7.57
CA ALA A 71 11.39 9.40 8.20
C ALA A 71 11.54 9.56 9.73
N VAL A 72 12.07 10.69 10.20
CA VAL A 72 12.16 11.02 11.63
C VAL A 72 10.77 11.12 12.25
N ASP A 73 9.87 11.90 11.65
CA ASP A 73 8.51 12.13 12.17
C ASP A 73 7.69 10.84 12.29
N LEU A 74 7.88 9.91 11.35
CA LEU A 74 7.17 8.62 11.33
C LEU A 74 7.91 7.52 12.11
N ASN A 75 9.02 7.84 12.78
CA ASN A 75 9.88 6.90 13.49
C ASN A 75 10.38 5.73 12.60
N VAL A 76 10.72 6.07 11.36
CA VAL A 76 11.25 5.16 10.35
C VAL A 76 12.77 5.10 10.44
N ARG A 77 13.29 3.88 10.53
CA ARG A 77 14.71 3.60 10.37
C ARG A 77 14.94 2.94 9.02
N LEU A 78 15.30 3.77 8.03
CA LEU A 78 15.68 3.30 6.70
C LEU A 78 17.00 2.53 6.78
N ARG A 79 17.05 1.35 6.13
CA ARG A 79 18.26 0.52 6.05
C ARG A 79 18.87 0.57 4.66
N LEU A 80 18.10 0.21 3.64
CA LEU A 80 18.52 0.20 2.25
C LEU A 80 17.33 0.60 1.37
N ALA A 81 17.60 1.31 0.28
CA ALA A 81 16.60 1.65 -0.72
C ALA A 81 17.24 1.75 -2.10
N ASP A 82 16.56 1.15 -3.07
CA ASP A 82 16.76 1.35 -4.51
C ASP A 82 15.37 1.65 -5.08
N MET A 83 14.84 2.83 -4.75
CA MET A 83 13.59 3.38 -5.30
C MET A 83 13.56 4.91 -5.04
N PRO A 84 12.84 5.72 -5.85
CA PRO A 84 12.88 7.17 -5.72
C PRO A 84 12.31 7.67 -4.38
N PRO A 85 12.72 8.87 -3.90
CA PRO A 85 12.29 9.40 -2.59
C PRO A 85 10.78 9.49 -2.40
N THR A 86 10.04 9.86 -3.45
CA THR A 86 8.58 9.95 -3.42
C THR A 86 7.92 8.58 -3.16
N MET A 87 8.49 7.51 -3.72
CA MET A 87 8.04 6.14 -3.48
C MET A 87 8.40 5.67 -2.06
N GLN A 88 9.55 6.10 -1.53
CA GLN A 88 9.95 5.83 -0.14
C GLN A 88 8.99 6.51 0.84
N GLU A 89 8.67 7.78 0.63
CA GLU A 89 7.72 8.52 1.44
C GLU A 89 6.35 7.84 1.47
N LEU A 90 5.84 7.39 0.31
CA LEU A 90 4.59 6.64 0.23
C LEU A 90 4.65 5.34 1.05
N ALA A 91 5.74 4.56 0.92
CA ALA A 91 5.93 3.34 1.71
C ALA A 91 5.89 3.64 3.22
N PHE A 92 6.57 4.70 3.65
CA PHE A 92 6.64 5.08 5.07
C PHE A 92 5.29 5.52 5.61
N ARG A 93 4.61 6.44 4.91
CA ARG A 93 3.30 6.96 5.34
C ARG A 93 2.23 5.87 5.36
N HIS A 94 2.17 5.04 4.33
CA HIS A 94 1.19 3.95 4.27
C HIS A 94 1.45 2.93 5.38
N THR A 95 2.71 2.56 5.63
CA THR A 95 3.07 1.65 6.72
C THR A 95 2.69 2.22 8.09
N ARG A 96 2.97 3.51 8.34
CA ARG A 96 2.58 4.18 9.58
C ARG A 96 1.06 4.15 9.77
N SER A 97 0.30 4.53 8.74
CA SER A 97 -1.16 4.52 8.76
C SER A 97 -1.71 3.12 9.09
N LEU A 98 -1.12 2.06 8.53
CA LEU A 98 -1.53 0.68 8.81
C LEU A 98 -1.25 0.26 10.26
N LEU A 99 -0.13 0.71 10.83
CA LEU A 99 0.23 0.44 12.23
C LEU A 99 -0.70 1.18 13.19
N ASP A 100 -1.07 2.42 12.88
CA ASP A 100 -1.95 3.24 13.71
C ASP A 100 -3.43 2.81 13.63
N SER A 101 -3.84 2.25 12.48
CA SER A 101 -5.22 1.79 12.26
C SER A 101 -5.59 0.49 12.97
N SER A 102 -4.70 -0.12 13.77
CA SER A 102 -5.02 -1.32 14.56
C SER A 102 -5.41 -0.93 16.00
N PRO A 103 -6.71 -0.71 16.32
CA PRO A 103 -7.07 -0.13 17.60
C PRO A 103 -7.18 -1.23 18.68
N ASN A 104 -6.43 -1.03 19.75
CA ASN A 104 -6.74 -1.38 21.15
C ASN A 104 -6.98 -2.81 21.66
N THR A 105 -6.90 -3.90 20.89
CA THR A 105 -6.86 -5.25 21.54
C THR A 105 -6.06 -6.33 20.81
N LYS A 106 -5.74 -6.17 19.53
CA LYS A 106 -4.99 -7.16 18.75
C LYS A 106 -3.75 -6.52 18.14
N LYS A 107 -2.58 -7.08 18.47
CA LYS A 107 -1.30 -6.70 17.85
C LYS A 107 -1.44 -6.75 16.32
N PRO A 108 -0.90 -5.77 15.58
CA PRO A 108 -0.99 -5.79 14.12
C PRO A 108 -0.33 -7.05 13.59
N SER A 109 -1.08 -7.80 12.78
CA SER A 109 -0.61 -9.04 12.16
C SER A 109 0.44 -8.72 11.09
N PRO A 110 1.67 -9.26 11.16
CA PRO A 110 2.70 -9.05 10.14
C PRO A 110 2.20 -9.43 8.74
N THR A 111 1.45 -10.53 8.65
CA THR A 111 0.84 -11.00 7.40
C THR A 111 -0.15 -9.98 6.84
N HIS A 112 -0.96 -9.35 7.71
CA HIS A 112 -1.89 -8.32 7.28
C HIS A 112 -1.16 -7.07 6.77
N LEU A 113 -0.14 -6.61 7.49
CA LEU A 113 0.70 -5.47 7.08
C LEU A 113 1.36 -5.72 5.72
N ALA A 114 1.99 -6.89 5.55
CA ALA A 114 2.63 -7.31 4.31
C ALA A 114 1.65 -7.33 3.13
N MET A 115 0.46 -7.91 3.36
CA MET A 115 -0.59 -7.98 2.34
C MET A 115 -1.07 -6.59 1.92
N CYS A 116 -1.33 -5.68 2.86
CA CYS A 116 -1.82 -4.34 2.56
C CYS A 116 -0.77 -3.53 1.79
N LEU A 117 0.49 -3.52 2.25
CA LEU A 117 1.58 -2.84 1.54
C LEU A 117 1.79 -3.37 0.12
N LYS A 118 1.81 -4.70 -0.04
CA LYS A 118 1.92 -5.32 -1.36
C LYS A 118 0.77 -4.88 -2.28
N LYS A 119 -0.47 -4.91 -1.79
CA LYS A 119 -1.66 -4.54 -2.58
C LYS A 119 -1.62 -3.08 -3.02
N GLU A 120 -1.24 -2.18 -2.13
CA GLU A 120 -1.09 -0.76 -2.43
C GLU A 120 -0.08 -0.53 -3.57
N PHE A 121 1.09 -1.15 -3.47
CA PHE A 121 2.15 -0.99 -4.46
C PHE A 121 1.85 -1.69 -5.79
N ASP A 122 1.20 -2.85 -5.77
CA ASP A 122 0.68 -3.49 -6.98
C ASP A 122 -0.35 -2.60 -7.70
N ALA A 123 -1.22 -1.92 -6.93
CA ALA A 123 -2.24 -1.04 -7.49
C ALA A 123 -1.64 0.22 -8.12
N ILE A 124 -0.67 0.84 -7.46
CA ILE A 124 -0.09 2.12 -7.91
C ILE A 124 0.98 1.93 -8.99
N TYR A 125 1.86 0.94 -8.83
CA TYR A 125 3.05 0.77 -9.67
C TYR A 125 3.00 -0.48 -10.56
N GLY A 126 1.90 -1.23 -10.51
CA GLY A 126 1.71 -2.47 -11.25
C GLY A 126 2.46 -3.67 -10.65
N PRO A 127 1.95 -4.89 -10.85
CA PRO A 127 2.55 -6.11 -10.32
C PRO A 127 3.94 -6.42 -10.95
N ALA A 128 4.76 -7.28 -10.36
CA ALA A 128 4.52 -8.02 -9.11
C ALA A 128 5.43 -7.53 -7.97
N TRP A 129 4.81 -6.87 -6.99
CA TRP A 129 5.44 -6.52 -5.72
C TRP A 129 5.35 -7.66 -4.73
N HIS A 130 6.32 -7.71 -3.83
CA HIS A 130 6.41 -8.63 -2.71
C HIS A 130 6.73 -7.86 -1.45
N CYS A 131 6.14 -8.25 -0.33
CA CYS A 131 6.40 -7.62 0.95
C CYS A 131 6.62 -8.70 2.02
N ILE A 132 7.69 -8.55 2.79
CA ILE A 132 8.04 -9.39 3.93
C ILE A 132 8.04 -8.49 5.17
N VAL A 133 7.33 -8.92 6.22
CA VAL A 133 7.24 -8.19 7.48
C VAL A 133 7.50 -9.14 8.64
N GLY A 134 8.39 -8.74 9.55
CA GLY A 134 8.76 -9.54 10.71
C GLY A 134 9.58 -8.74 11.72
N LYS A 135 9.80 -9.28 12.92
CA LYS A 135 10.65 -8.63 13.92
C LYS A 135 12.14 -8.68 13.52
N SER A 136 12.57 -9.83 13.02
CA SER A 136 13.91 -10.08 12.50
C SER A 136 13.81 -11.17 11.42
N PHE A 137 14.55 -10.99 10.34
CA PHE A 137 14.66 -11.96 9.24
C PHE A 137 15.96 -11.68 8.46
N GLY A 138 16.50 -12.74 7.84
CA GLY A 138 17.51 -12.61 6.79
C GLY A 138 16.85 -12.76 5.42
N SER A 139 17.37 -12.07 4.42
CA SER A 139 16.86 -12.16 3.04
C SER A 139 18.00 -12.02 2.03
N PHE A 140 17.96 -12.84 1.00
CA PHE A 140 18.79 -12.69 -0.20
C PHE A 140 17.86 -12.75 -1.41
N VAL A 141 17.54 -11.60 -1.99
CA VAL A 141 16.51 -11.48 -3.05
C VAL A 141 17.10 -10.81 -4.28
N THR A 142 16.65 -11.24 -5.45
CA THR A 142 16.85 -10.52 -6.69
C THR A 142 15.61 -9.66 -6.96
N HIS A 143 15.81 -8.37 -7.15
CA HIS A 143 14.73 -7.42 -7.40
C HIS A 143 14.98 -6.62 -8.68
N SER A 144 13.92 -6.02 -9.20
CA SER A 144 14.04 -5.03 -10.27
C SER A 144 14.68 -3.74 -9.74
N THR A 145 15.49 -3.08 -10.57
CA THR A 145 16.07 -1.76 -10.27
C THR A 145 14.98 -0.73 -9.98
N GLY A 146 15.20 0.12 -8.99
CA GLY A 146 14.28 1.21 -8.64
C GLY A 146 12.99 0.76 -7.93
N GLY A 147 12.90 -0.51 -7.54
CA GLY A 147 11.72 -1.08 -6.87
C GLY A 147 12.04 -1.81 -5.57
N PHE A 148 12.98 -1.33 -4.75
CA PHE A 148 13.36 -1.99 -3.49
C PHE A 148 13.46 -1.02 -2.32
N VAL A 149 12.95 -1.43 -1.15
CA VAL A 149 13.23 -0.78 0.13
C VAL A 149 13.24 -1.76 1.29
N TYR A 150 14.15 -1.52 2.23
CA TYR A 150 14.25 -2.18 3.51
C TYR A 150 14.30 -1.13 4.63
N PHE A 151 13.31 -1.15 5.52
CA PHE A 151 13.21 -0.20 6.63
C PHE A 151 12.55 -0.85 7.84
N SER A 152 12.53 -0.14 8.97
CA SER A 152 11.82 -0.57 10.17
C SER A 152 11.00 0.57 10.77
N ILE A 153 9.84 0.23 11.32
CA ILE A 153 9.01 1.12 12.15
C ILE A 153 8.67 0.33 13.42
N ASP A 154 8.92 0.94 14.57
CA ASP A 154 8.76 0.33 15.89
C ASP A 154 9.52 -1.02 16.00
N LYS A 155 8.80 -2.13 16.17
CA LYS A 155 9.36 -3.48 16.32
C LYS A 155 9.35 -4.31 15.04
N PHE A 156 8.87 -3.75 13.93
CA PHE A 156 8.73 -4.47 12.67
C PHE A 156 9.75 -3.96 11.65
N SER A 157 10.35 -4.91 10.96
CA SER A 157 11.15 -4.69 9.76
C SER A 157 10.27 -5.02 8.55
N PHE A 158 10.40 -4.20 7.51
CA PHE A 158 9.64 -4.26 6.27
C PHE A 158 10.59 -4.33 5.10
N LEU A 159 10.47 -5.36 4.28
CA LEU A 159 11.20 -5.53 3.03
C LEU A 159 10.17 -5.57 1.90
N LEU A 160 10.16 -4.53 1.07
CA LEU A 160 9.24 -4.38 -0.05
C LEU A 160 10.05 -4.30 -1.34
N PHE A 161 9.76 -5.19 -2.29
CA PHE A 161 10.53 -5.25 -3.53
C PHE A 161 9.69 -5.69 -4.73
N LYS A 162 10.05 -5.19 -5.92
CA LYS A 162 9.44 -5.55 -7.20
C LYS A 162 10.25 -6.62 -7.92
N THR A 163 9.55 -7.51 -8.62
CA THR A 163 10.16 -8.53 -9.49
C THR A 163 9.64 -8.41 -10.91
N VAL A 164 10.43 -8.93 -11.85
CA VAL A 164 9.99 -9.12 -13.24
C VAL A 164 9.24 -10.44 -13.34
N VAL A 165 7.96 -10.38 -13.73
CA VAL A 165 7.18 -11.56 -14.08
C VAL A 165 7.07 -11.62 -15.60
N ARG A 166 7.51 -12.74 -16.19
CA ARG A 166 7.31 -13.02 -17.61
C ARG A 166 6.10 -13.93 -17.74
N PRO A 167 4.97 -13.47 -18.32
CA PRO A 167 3.84 -14.33 -18.60
C PRO A 167 4.28 -15.45 -19.55
N VAL A 168 4.01 -16.70 -19.17
CA VAL A 168 4.22 -17.85 -20.05
C VAL A 168 3.07 -17.86 -21.06
N LYS A 169 3.36 -17.46 -22.31
CA LYS A 169 2.36 -17.32 -23.38
C LYS A 169 2.01 -18.65 -24.07
N SER A 170 2.81 -19.68 -23.88
CA SER A 170 2.59 -21.02 -24.42
C SER A 170 3.09 -22.05 -23.42
N PRO A 171 2.37 -23.18 -23.22
CA PRO A 171 2.89 -24.29 -22.45
C PRO A 171 4.31 -24.63 -22.92
N PRO A 172 5.25 -24.95 -22.01
CA PRO A 172 6.52 -25.52 -22.42
C PRO A 172 6.20 -26.68 -23.36
N LEU A 173 6.85 -26.73 -24.53
CA LEU A 173 6.72 -27.86 -25.45
C LEU A 173 7.35 -29.07 -24.76
N LEU A 174 6.62 -29.65 -23.80
CA LEU A 174 6.88 -30.99 -23.32
C LEU A 174 6.76 -31.85 -24.56
N LEU A 175 7.93 -32.34 -24.96
CA LEU A 175 8.17 -33.29 -26.02
C LEU A 175 6.94 -34.20 -26.15
N LYS A 176 6.31 -34.17 -27.32
CA LYS A 176 5.44 -35.25 -27.78
C LYS A 176 6.32 -36.50 -27.84
N LEU A 177 6.57 -37.11 -26.69
CA LEU A 177 7.28 -38.34 -26.56
C LEU A 177 6.31 -39.44 -27.01
N ASN A 178 6.33 -39.65 -28.33
CA ASN A 178 6.12 -40.90 -29.06
C ASN A 178 5.06 -41.84 -28.43
N LYS A 179 3.85 -41.82 -28.99
CA LYS A 179 2.94 -42.98 -28.95
C LYS A 179 3.37 -43.99 -30.01
#